data_AF-A0A9E3BG58-F1
#
_entry.id   AF-A0A9E3BG58-F1
#
_cell.length_a   1.000
_cell.length_b   1.000
_cell.length_c   1.000
_cell.angle_alpha   90.00
_cell.angle_beta   90.00
_cell.angle_gamma   90.00
#
_symmetry.space_group_name_H-M   'P 1'
#
loop_
_entity.id
_entity.type
_entity.pdbx_description
1 polymer ?
#
loop_
_entity_poly.entity_id
_entity_poly.type
_entity_poly.pdbx_seq_one_letter_code
_entity_poly.pdbx_strand_id
1 'polypeptide(L)'
;MSAGLTPLLKVAIAFAYLGGIGFVAIGAYLSYRRRRLHPLLLLCFSALSFSWLEAPYDWAMYAQFPPALPRMPAGWPLNMTWGGLPSSVPIGYISYFVLPAVIGAALGRWLITKFGWRRPIALLGVGLVVGFLWAFFFNAVVGAQLGVFYYGRVISGLAIFEGTKHQYPLYDSLAMGVQMMVFTYLLGRTDSEGRNVIEVWAEKKSKSRLQAATLSIVAVVVVGNLLYGAVFAP
;
A
#
# COMPACT_ATOMS: atom_id res chain seq x y z
N MET A 1 -2.84 33.46 8.26
CA MET A 1 -2.23 33.35 6.91
C MET A 1 -2.76 32.07 6.28
N SER A 2 -3.47 32.14 5.15
CA SER A 2 -3.90 30.91 4.45
C SER A 2 -2.65 30.24 3.89
N ALA A 3 -2.12 29.25 4.60
CA ALA A 3 -0.95 28.51 4.14
C ALA A 3 -1.35 27.73 2.88
N GLY A 4 -1.02 28.28 1.71
CA GLY A 4 -1.18 27.57 0.45
C GLY A 4 -0.36 26.27 0.44
N LEU A 5 -0.70 25.36 -0.48
CA LEU A 5 0.02 24.10 -0.66
C LEU A 5 1.52 24.36 -0.90
N THR A 6 2.37 23.84 -0.01
CA THR A 6 3.83 23.88 -0.19
C THR A 6 4.24 23.06 -1.42
N PRO A 7 5.42 23.32 -2.02
CA PRO A 7 5.92 22.51 -3.13
C PRO A 7 5.96 21.01 -2.80
N LEU A 8 6.34 20.66 -1.58
CA LEU A 8 6.35 19.28 -1.11
C LEU A 8 4.95 18.65 -1.10
N LEU A 9 3.94 19.38 -0.60
CA LEU A 9 2.56 18.88 -0.60
C LEU A 9 2.01 18.72 -2.03
N LYS A 10 2.38 19.62 -2.95
CA LYS A 10 2.02 19.47 -4.38
C LYS A 10 2.65 18.21 -4.98
N VAL A 11 3.92 17.93 -4.68
CA VAL A 11 4.60 16.70 -5.12
C VAL A 11 3.96 15.45 -4.50
N ALA A 12 3.61 15.48 -3.22
CA ALA A 12 2.93 14.37 -2.55
C ALA A 12 1.56 14.07 -3.18
N ILE A 13 0.78 15.11 -3.48
CA ILE A 13 -0.50 15.00 -4.20
C ILE A 13 -0.28 14.45 -5.62
N ALA A 14 0.72 14.95 -6.33
CA ALA A 14 1.05 14.47 -7.68
C ALA A 14 1.47 12.99 -7.66
N PHE A 15 2.30 12.58 -6.71
CA PHE A 15 2.68 11.19 -6.49
C PHE A 15 1.44 10.30 -6.26
N ALA A 16 0.49 10.78 -5.45
CA ALA A 16 -0.74 10.07 -5.19
C ALA A 16 -1.56 9.85 -6.46
N TYR A 17 -1.92 10.92 -7.17
CA TYR A 17 -2.79 10.83 -8.34
C TYR A 17 -2.10 10.20 -9.55
N LEU A 18 -0.91 10.67 -9.93
CA LEU A 18 -0.21 10.17 -11.13
C LEU A 18 0.21 8.72 -10.94
N GLY A 19 0.75 8.37 -9.76
CA GLY A 19 1.14 6.99 -9.48
C GLY A 19 -0.08 6.06 -9.39
N GLY A 20 -1.13 6.47 -8.66
CA GLY A 20 -2.30 5.61 -8.44
C GLY A 20 -3.06 5.36 -9.72
N ILE A 21 -3.37 6.42 -10.48
CA ILE A 21 -4.00 6.31 -11.80
C ILE A 21 -3.09 5.54 -12.77
N GLY A 22 -1.78 5.82 -12.75
CA GLY A 22 -0.81 5.13 -13.59
C GLY A 22 -0.79 3.62 -13.35
N PHE A 23 -0.71 3.17 -12.10
CA PHE A 23 -0.73 1.74 -11.77
C PHE A 23 -2.05 1.07 -12.13
N VAL A 24 -3.19 1.73 -11.91
CA VAL A 24 -4.50 1.21 -12.36
C VAL A 24 -4.53 1.09 -13.88
N ALA A 25 -4.11 2.12 -14.62
CA ALA A 25 -4.09 2.10 -16.07
C ALA A 25 -3.18 1.00 -16.63
N ILE A 26 -1.97 0.84 -16.08
CA ILE A 26 -1.05 -0.24 -16.46
C ILE A 26 -1.67 -1.61 -16.11
N GLY A 27 -2.23 -1.75 -14.90
CA GLY A 27 -2.89 -2.98 -14.47
C GLY A 27 -4.06 -3.36 -15.38
N ALA A 28 -4.89 -2.40 -15.76
CA ALA A 28 -6.00 -2.56 -16.69
C ALA A 28 -5.53 -2.94 -18.09
N TYR A 29 -4.51 -2.23 -18.62
CA TYR A 29 -3.91 -2.55 -19.92
C TYR A 29 -3.32 -3.97 -19.96
N LEU A 30 -2.57 -4.36 -18.93
CA LEU A 30 -2.02 -5.71 -18.82
C LEU A 30 -3.13 -6.76 -18.68
N SER A 31 -4.23 -6.42 -17.98
CA SER A 31 -5.38 -7.31 -17.84
C SER A 31 -6.09 -7.52 -19.19
N TYR A 32 -6.28 -6.43 -19.94
CA TYR A 32 -6.84 -6.48 -21.29
C TYR A 32 -5.97 -7.32 -22.22
N ARG A 33 -4.65 -7.09 -22.23
CA ARG A 33 -3.71 -7.84 -23.07
C ARG A 33 -3.72 -9.34 -22.78
N ARG A 34 -3.89 -9.73 -21.51
CA ARG A 34 -3.96 -11.14 -21.09
C ARG A 34 -5.37 -11.73 -21.13
N ARG A 35 -6.40 -10.93 -21.44
CA ARG A 35 -7.83 -11.30 -21.38
C ARG A 35 -8.26 -11.88 -20.02
N ARG A 36 -7.59 -11.45 -18.94
CA ARG A 36 -7.87 -11.82 -17.54
C ARG A 36 -7.26 -10.79 -16.59
N LEU A 37 -7.69 -10.74 -15.34
CA LEU A 37 -7.14 -9.79 -14.37
C LEU A 37 -5.65 -10.03 -14.13
N HIS A 38 -4.86 -8.96 -14.18
CA HIS A 38 -3.44 -9.00 -13.89
C HIS A 38 -3.20 -8.88 -12.37
N PRO A 39 -2.22 -9.60 -11.78
CA PRO A 39 -1.86 -9.46 -10.37
C PRO A 39 -1.68 -8.01 -9.89
N LEU A 40 -1.11 -7.15 -10.75
CA LEU A 40 -0.95 -5.72 -10.48
C LEU A 40 -2.30 -5.03 -10.20
N LEU A 41 -3.31 -5.29 -11.03
CA LEU A 41 -4.63 -4.69 -10.87
C LEU A 41 -5.33 -5.20 -9.60
N LEU A 42 -5.14 -6.48 -9.27
CA LEU A 42 -5.61 -7.06 -8.01
C LEU A 42 -4.97 -6.35 -6.80
N LEU A 43 -3.66 -6.07 -6.85
CA LEU A 43 -3.00 -5.30 -5.79
C LEU A 43 -3.48 -3.86 -5.72
N CYS A 44 -3.79 -3.21 -6.86
CA CYS A 44 -4.40 -1.88 -6.85
C CYS A 44 -5.76 -1.88 -6.13
N PHE A 45 -6.61 -2.88 -6.38
CA PHE A 45 -7.89 -3.01 -5.67
C PHE A 45 -7.71 -3.26 -4.17
N SER A 46 -6.74 -4.11 -3.81
CA SER A 46 -6.40 -4.33 -2.40
C SER A 46 -5.91 -3.04 -1.75
N ALA A 47 -4.96 -2.33 -2.36
CA ALA A 47 -4.42 -1.09 -1.81
C ALA A 47 -5.50 0.00 -1.66
N LEU A 48 -6.35 0.16 -2.68
CA LEU A 48 -7.48 1.10 -2.61
C LEU A 48 -8.43 0.75 -1.45
N SER A 49 -8.67 -0.54 -1.19
CA SER A 49 -9.57 -0.96 -0.13
C SER A 49 -9.08 -0.62 1.28
N PHE A 50 -7.78 -0.44 1.48
CA PHE A 50 -7.22 -0.06 2.79
C PHE A 50 -7.68 1.31 3.27
N SER A 51 -8.05 2.21 2.35
CA SER A 51 -8.63 3.51 2.72
C SER A 51 -9.87 3.39 3.62
N TRP A 52 -10.62 2.27 3.55
CA TRP A 52 -11.76 2.02 4.43
C TRP A 52 -11.36 1.64 5.86
N LEU A 53 -10.18 1.02 6.04
CA LEU A 53 -9.60 0.68 7.35
C LEU A 53 -8.69 1.77 7.91
N GLU A 54 -8.25 2.70 7.06
CA GLU A 54 -7.42 3.81 7.47
C GLU A 54 -8.13 4.71 8.47
N ALA A 55 -9.46 4.86 8.39
CA ALA A 55 -10.19 5.68 9.34
C ALA A 55 -9.96 5.24 10.81
N PRO A 56 -10.07 3.93 11.15
CA PRO A 56 -9.59 3.39 12.41
C PRO A 56 -8.07 3.53 12.66
N TYR A 57 -7.22 3.32 11.66
CA TYR A 57 -5.76 3.37 11.83
C TYR A 57 -5.23 4.77 12.11
N ASP A 58 -5.64 5.77 11.33
CA ASP A 58 -5.36 7.19 11.53
C ASP A 58 -5.83 7.65 12.91
N TRP A 59 -6.92 7.06 13.39
CA TRP A 59 -7.43 7.31 14.73
C TRP A 59 -6.57 6.66 15.83
N ALA A 60 -6.09 5.42 15.62
CA ALA A 60 -5.22 4.71 16.54
C ALA A 60 -3.82 5.36 16.65
N MET A 61 -3.26 5.78 15.52
CA MET A 61 -1.91 6.36 15.41
C MET A 61 -1.91 7.90 15.47
N TYR A 62 -3.09 8.51 15.51
CA TYR A 62 -3.30 9.96 15.48
C TYR A 62 -2.52 10.61 14.32
N ALA A 63 -2.60 10.04 13.12
CA ALA A 63 -1.98 10.63 11.93
C ALA A 63 -2.64 11.97 11.61
N GLN A 64 -1.84 13.03 11.53
CA GLN A 64 -2.30 14.41 11.36
C GLN A 64 -1.79 14.99 10.05
N PHE A 65 -2.71 15.24 9.15
CA PHE A 65 -2.44 15.83 7.84
C PHE A 65 -2.56 17.36 7.87
N PRO A 66 -1.72 18.11 7.12
CA PRO A 66 -1.81 19.57 7.01
C PRO A 66 -3.20 20.05 6.59
N PRO A 67 -3.76 21.10 7.24
CA PRO A 67 -5.12 21.58 6.96
C PRO A 67 -5.31 22.13 5.54
N ALA A 68 -4.21 22.49 4.86
CA ALA A 68 -4.21 22.97 3.47
C ALA A 68 -4.52 21.88 2.43
N LEU A 69 -4.45 20.59 2.81
CA LEU A 69 -4.77 19.49 1.89
C LEU A 69 -6.28 19.42 1.63
N PRO A 70 -6.72 19.25 0.37
CA PRO A 70 -8.13 19.02 0.06
C PRO A 70 -8.65 17.79 0.79
N ARG A 71 -9.81 17.94 1.45
CA ARG A 71 -10.44 16.88 2.24
C ARG A 71 -11.52 16.15 1.44
N MET A 72 -11.89 14.97 1.92
CA MET A 72 -13.06 14.26 1.42
C MET A 72 -14.35 15.08 1.65
N PRO A 73 -15.42 14.83 0.88
CA PRO A 73 -16.70 15.50 1.08
C PRO A 73 -17.25 15.26 2.49
N ALA A 74 -17.89 16.29 3.08
CA ALA A 74 -18.31 16.30 4.49
C ALA A 74 -19.23 15.12 4.92
N GLY A 75 -20.03 14.57 4.00
CA GLY A 75 -20.94 13.45 4.27
C GLY A 75 -20.36 12.06 3.95
N TRP A 76 -19.09 11.96 3.54
CA TRP A 76 -18.49 10.69 3.16
C TRP A 76 -17.92 9.95 4.38
N PRO A 77 -18.08 8.62 4.51
CA PRO A 77 -17.59 7.88 5.68
C PRO A 77 -16.09 8.09 5.97
N LEU A 78 -15.27 8.23 4.92
CA LEU A 78 -13.83 8.49 5.06
C LEU A 78 -13.49 9.91 5.55
N ASN A 79 -14.45 10.84 5.51
CA ASN A 79 -14.28 12.17 6.07
C ASN A 79 -14.64 12.25 7.56
N MET A 80 -15.14 11.16 8.15
CA MET A 80 -15.45 11.09 9.58
C MET A 80 -14.21 10.86 10.47
N THR A 81 -13.01 10.84 9.88
CA THR A 81 -11.72 10.75 10.59
C THR A 81 -11.34 12.09 11.24
N TRP A 82 -10.36 12.07 12.15
CA TRP A 82 -9.90 13.27 12.86
C TRP A 82 -9.31 14.32 11.91
N GLY A 83 -10.13 15.30 11.50
CA GLY A 83 -9.77 16.33 10.52
C GLY A 83 -10.06 15.97 9.06
N GLY A 84 -10.74 14.84 8.81
CA GLY A 84 -11.14 14.33 7.49
C GLY A 84 -9.98 13.79 6.66
N LEU A 85 -10.13 12.63 6.02
CA LEU A 85 -9.05 12.08 5.20
C LEU A 85 -8.77 12.99 3.98
N PRO A 86 -7.50 13.31 3.64
CA PRO A 86 -7.23 14.03 2.41
C PRO A 86 -7.73 13.25 1.18
N SER A 87 -8.34 13.94 0.23
CA SER A 87 -8.97 13.30 -0.93
C SER A 87 -7.98 12.56 -1.83
N SER A 88 -6.70 12.89 -1.74
CA SER A 88 -5.61 12.21 -2.45
C SER A 88 -5.24 10.86 -1.84
N VAL A 89 -5.56 10.58 -0.57
CA VAL A 89 -5.03 9.40 0.14
C VAL A 89 -5.53 8.08 -0.43
N PRO A 90 -6.82 7.84 -0.72
CA PRO A 90 -7.25 6.53 -1.24
C PRO A 90 -6.58 6.15 -2.56
N ILE A 91 -6.42 7.11 -3.46
CA ILE A 91 -5.70 6.89 -4.72
C ILE A 91 -4.19 6.81 -4.46
N GLY A 92 -3.68 7.61 -3.52
CA GLY A 92 -2.28 7.58 -3.11
C GLY A 92 -1.86 6.26 -2.48
N TYR A 93 -2.76 5.51 -1.85
CA TYR A 93 -2.46 4.18 -1.33
C TYR A 93 -2.08 3.20 -2.41
N ILE A 94 -2.63 3.35 -3.61
CA ILE A 94 -2.21 2.56 -4.76
C ILE A 94 -0.73 2.84 -5.02
N SER A 95 -0.32 4.10 -5.18
CA SER A 95 1.11 4.43 -5.36
C SER A 95 1.97 3.92 -4.19
N TYR A 96 1.52 4.16 -2.97
CA TYR A 96 2.27 3.92 -1.75
C TYR A 96 2.50 2.43 -1.48
N PHE A 97 1.52 1.56 -1.74
CA PHE A 97 1.66 0.11 -1.54
C PHE A 97 2.12 -0.65 -2.79
N VAL A 98 1.72 -0.20 -3.98
CA VAL A 98 2.01 -0.95 -5.22
C VAL A 98 3.44 -0.70 -5.70
N LEU A 99 3.97 0.53 -5.56
CA LEU A 99 5.34 0.84 -5.99
C LEU A 99 6.41 -0.02 -5.28
N PRO A 100 6.49 -0.07 -3.94
CA PRO A 100 7.44 -0.94 -3.25
C PRO A 100 7.21 -2.42 -3.57
N ALA A 101 5.96 -2.87 -3.77
CA ALA A 101 5.67 -4.24 -4.18
C ALA A 101 6.25 -4.57 -5.57
N VAL A 102 6.13 -3.66 -6.54
CA VAL A 102 6.70 -3.78 -7.89
C VAL A 102 8.22 -3.81 -7.84
N ILE A 103 8.83 -2.90 -7.08
CA ILE A 103 10.29 -2.87 -6.86
C ILE A 103 10.75 -4.19 -6.23
N GLY A 104 10.10 -4.62 -5.14
CA GLY A 104 10.42 -5.86 -4.46
C GLY A 104 10.26 -7.10 -5.35
N ALA A 105 9.23 -7.14 -6.20
CA ALA A 105 9.02 -8.25 -7.12
C ALA A 105 10.09 -8.27 -8.23
N ALA A 106 10.52 -7.11 -8.73
CA ALA A 106 11.59 -7.01 -9.71
C ALA A 106 12.95 -7.43 -9.11
N LEU A 107 13.32 -6.86 -7.96
CA LEU A 107 14.56 -7.20 -7.25
C LEU A 107 14.58 -8.67 -6.81
N GLY A 108 13.48 -9.18 -6.29
CA GLY A 108 13.36 -10.57 -5.87
C GLY A 108 13.55 -11.54 -7.05
N ARG A 109 12.90 -11.27 -8.20
CA ARG A 109 13.13 -12.07 -9.42
C ARG A 109 14.59 -12.02 -9.86
N TRP A 110 15.20 -10.84 -9.85
CA TRP A 110 16.62 -10.68 -10.21
C TRP A 110 17.54 -11.49 -9.28
N LEU A 111 17.33 -11.43 -7.96
CA LEU A 111 18.11 -12.20 -6.98
C LEU A 111 17.93 -13.71 -7.17
N ILE A 112 16.71 -14.17 -7.45
CA ILE A 112 16.44 -15.58 -7.76
C ILE A 112 17.22 -16.01 -9.00
N THR A 113 17.17 -15.23 -10.09
CA THR A 113 17.88 -15.57 -11.33
C THR A 113 19.39 -15.52 -11.17
N LYS A 114 19.90 -14.60 -10.34
CA LYS A 114 21.34 -14.38 -10.16
C LYS A 114 21.98 -15.38 -9.21
N PHE A 115 21.28 -15.72 -8.12
CA PHE A 115 21.85 -16.50 -7.01
C PHE A 115 21.17 -17.87 -6.81
N GLY A 116 20.18 -18.23 -7.63
CA GLY A 116 19.48 -19.51 -7.52
C GLY A 116 18.68 -19.66 -6.22
N TRP A 117 18.33 -18.55 -5.56
CA TRP A 117 17.61 -18.58 -4.29
C TRP A 117 16.21 -19.19 -4.44
N ARG A 118 15.74 -19.84 -3.36
CA ARG A 118 14.38 -20.39 -3.31
C ARG A 118 13.36 -19.27 -3.50
N ARG A 119 12.62 -19.34 -4.61
CA ARG A 119 11.69 -18.29 -5.06
C ARG A 119 10.74 -17.75 -3.97
N PRO A 120 10.07 -18.57 -3.14
CA PRO A 120 9.18 -18.07 -2.10
C PRO A 120 9.91 -17.23 -1.05
N ILE A 121 11.02 -17.75 -0.53
CA ILE A 121 11.80 -17.13 0.55
C ILE A 121 12.44 -15.83 0.05
N ALA A 122 13.00 -15.84 -1.17
CA ALA A 122 13.59 -14.65 -1.78
C ALA A 122 12.57 -13.52 -1.95
N LEU A 123 11.37 -13.82 -2.48
CA LEU A 123 10.34 -12.80 -2.66
C LEU A 123 9.83 -12.24 -1.33
N LEU A 124 9.60 -13.11 -0.34
CA LEU A 124 9.15 -12.69 0.98
C LEU A 124 10.23 -11.83 1.66
N GLY A 125 11.48 -12.28 1.70
CA GLY A 125 12.58 -11.53 2.33
C GLY A 125 12.85 -10.19 1.66
N VAL A 126 12.83 -10.13 0.33
CA VAL A 126 12.99 -8.86 -0.40
C VAL A 126 11.81 -7.94 -0.17
N GLY A 127 10.58 -8.47 -0.16
CA GLY A 127 9.39 -7.69 0.17
C GLY A 127 9.48 -7.05 1.55
N LEU A 128 9.94 -7.80 2.56
CA LEU A 128 10.17 -7.30 3.91
C LEU A 128 11.13 -6.11 3.93
N VAL A 129 12.31 -6.28 3.33
CA VAL A 129 13.36 -5.25 3.33
C VAL A 129 12.93 -4.03 2.55
N VAL A 130 12.39 -4.21 1.34
CA VAL A 130 11.93 -3.10 0.50
C VAL A 130 10.78 -2.35 1.16
N GLY A 131 9.80 -3.06 1.74
CA GLY A 131 8.69 -2.42 2.45
C GLY A 131 9.13 -1.65 3.68
N PHE A 132 10.04 -2.21 4.48
CA PHE A 132 10.60 -1.53 5.65
C PHE A 132 11.32 -0.24 5.25
N LEU A 133 12.25 -0.33 4.28
CA LEU A 133 13.00 0.84 3.82
C LEU A 133 12.09 1.89 3.16
N TRP A 134 11.06 1.43 2.44
CA TRP A 134 10.08 2.30 1.83
C TRP A 134 9.29 3.09 2.87
N ALA A 135 8.71 2.43 3.88
CA ALA A 135 8.00 3.14 4.95
C ALA A 135 8.94 4.00 5.78
N PHE A 136 10.14 3.53 6.11
CA PHE A 136 11.09 4.34 6.86
C PHE A 136 11.43 5.64 6.11
N PHE A 137 11.73 5.55 4.82
CA PHE A 137 12.02 6.74 4.02
C PHE A 137 10.78 7.62 3.81
N PHE A 138 9.67 7.04 3.32
CA PHE A 138 8.49 7.80 2.95
C PHE A 138 7.76 8.35 4.19
N ASN A 139 7.60 7.58 5.25
CA ASN A 139 6.85 8.00 6.43
C ASN A 139 7.72 8.72 7.44
N ALA A 140 8.91 8.21 7.76
CA ALA A 140 9.76 8.88 8.74
C ALA A 140 10.35 10.16 8.14
N VAL A 141 11.00 10.07 6.97
CA VAL A 141 11.69 11.23 6.37
C VAL A 141 10.70 12.16 5.68
N VAL A 142 10.00 11.70 4.64
CA VAL A 142 9.11 12.58 3.85
C VAL A 142 7.86 12.98 4.64
N GLY A 143 7.27 12.05 5.38
CA GLY A 143 6.12 12.28 6.27
C GLY A 143 6.49 13.16 7.45
N ALA A 144 7.06 12.54 8.49
CA ALA A 144 7.24 13.14 9.81
C ALA A 144 8.32 14.24 9.85
N GLN A 145 9.47 14.07 9.18
CA GLN A 145 10.53 15.09 9.20
C GLN A 145 10.18 16.29 8.30
N LEU A 146 9.75 16.04 7.04
CA LEU A 146 9.50 17.10 6.06
C LEU A 146 8.07 17.68 6.12
N GLY A 147 7.16 17.05 6.87
CA GLY A 147 5.86 17.62 7.22
C GLY A 147 4.72 17.34 6.24
N VAL A 148 4.74 16.20 5.54
CA VAL A 148 3.58 15.73 4.76
C VAL A 148 2.47 15.24 5.70
N PHE A 149 2.83 14.66 6.85
CA PHE A 149 1.93 14.31 7.95
C PHE A 149 2.74 14.08 9.24
N TYR A 150 2.08 14.13 10.40
CA TYR A 150 2.70 13.90 11.70
C TYR A 150 1.99 12.81 12.49
N TYR A 151 2.71 12.13 13.37
CA TYR A 151 2.13 11.16 14.29
C TYR A 151 1.81 11.84 15.61
N GLY A 152 0.56 11.74 16.07
CA GLY A 152 0.13 12.31 17.34
C GLY A 152 0.47 11.43 18.54
N ARG A 153 0.60 10.11 18.36
CA ARG A 153 1.01 9.17 19.40
C ARG A 153 1.89 8.07 18.84
N VAL A 154 2.74 7.53 19.70
CA VAL A 154 3.60 6.37 19.44
C VAL A 154 3.70 5.51 20.69
N ILE A 155 3.98 4.21 20.53
CA ILE A 155 4.32 3.33 21.65
C ILE A 155 5.73 3.66 22.15
N SER A 156 5.84 3.92 23.46
CA SER A 156 7.12 4.32 24.06
C SER A 156 8.20 3.26 23.89
N GLY A 157 9.40 3.68 23.51
CA GLY A 157 10.54 2.79 23.24
C GLY A 157 10.49 2.08 21.88
N LEU A 158 9.42 2.23 21.10
CA LEU A 158 9.28 1.68 19.74
C LEU A 158 9.24 2.77 18.65
N ALA A 159 9.69 3.98 18.98
CA ALA A 159 9.71 5.12 18.08
C ALA A 159 11.08 5.80 18.05
N ILE A 160 11.35 6.50 16.95
CA ILE A 160 12.46 7.47 16.87
C ILE A 160 11.91 8.88 17.10
N PHE A 161 12.74 9.73 17.72
CA PHE A 161 12.37 11.12 18.07
C PHE A 161 11.10 11.23 18.92
N GLU A 162 10.87 10.25 19.80
CA GLU A 162 9.72 10.19 20.69
C GLU A 162 9.54 11.48 21.49
N GLY A 163 8.28 11.93 21.63
CA GLY A 163 7.96 13.16 22.35
C GLY A 163 8.21 14.44 21.56
N THR A 164 8.76 14.34 20.34
CA THR A 164 8.89 15.48 19.43
C THR A 164 7.79 15.47 18.37
N LYS A 165 7.59 16.62 17.72
CA LYS A 165 6.71 16.72 16.54
C LYS A 165 7.12 15.78 15.41
N HIS A 166 8.39 15.39 15.35
CA HIS A 166 8.96 14.55 14.30
C HIS A 166 9.07 13.08 14.69
N GLN A 167 8.34 12.67 15.73
CA GLN A 167 8.31 11.27 16.16
C GLN A 167 7.84 10.35 15.02
N TYR A 168 8.45 9.18 14.94
CA TYR A 168 8.09 8.16 13.97
C TYR A 168 8.04 6.76 14.62
N PRO A 169 6.91 6.05 14.53
CA PRO A 169 6.77 4.69 15.03
C PRO A 169 7.57 3.70 14.16
N LEU A 170 8.64 3.09 14.68
CA LEU A 170 9.42 2.12 13.91
C LEU A 170 8.63 0.85 13.56
N TYR A 171 7.63 0.52 14.38
CA TYR A 171 6.73 -0.61 14.12
C TYR A 171 5.87 -0.41 12.88
N ASP A 172 5.60 0.84 12.45
CA ASP A 172 4.93 1.14 11.19
C ASP A 172 5.78 0.72 9.98
N SER A 173 7.10 0.92 10.04
CA SER A 173 8.04 0.40 9.02
C SER A 173 8.05 -1.12 8.98
N LEU A 174 8.02 -1.77 10.14
CA LEU A 174 7.97 -3.24 10.20
C LEU A 174 6.64 -3.79 9.66
N ALA A 175 5.52 -3.20 10.06
CA ALA A 175 4.19 -3.54 9.57
C ALA A 175 4.09 -3.38 8.05
N MET A 176 4.62 -2.28 7.50
CA MET A 176 4.75 -2.11 6.05
C MET A 176 5.61 -3.20 5.42
N GLY A 177 6.75 -3.52 6.04
CA GLY A 177 7.61 -4.62 5.61
C GLY A 177 6.82 -5.93 5.46
N VAL A 178 6.07 -6.32 6.49
CA VAL A 178 5.24 -7.54 6.47
C VAL A 178 4.14 -7.46 5.40
N GLN A 179 3.47 -6.32 5.24
CA GLN A 179 2.49 -6.12 4.15
C GLN A 179 3.13 -6.31 2.78
N MET A 180 4.35 -5.80 2.58
CA MET A 180 5.10 -5.92 1.33
C MET A 180 5.63 -7.32 1.07
N MET A 181 5.90 -8.13 2.11
CA MET A 181 6.19 -9.56 1.91
C MET A 181 5.11 -10.22 1.05
N VAL A 182 3.84 -10.01 1.44
CA VAL A 182 2.70 -10.64 0.76
C VAL A 182 2.49 -10.03 -0.62
N PHE A 183 2.53 -8.71 -0.77
CA PHE A 183 2.32 -8.07 -2.06
C PHE A 183 3.43 -8.40 -3.07
N THR A 184 4.69 -8.34 -2.65
CA THR A 184 5.84 -8.76 -3.46
C THR A 184 5.74 -10.23 -3.84
N TYR A 185 5.30 -11.09 -2.92
CA TYR A 185 5.08 -12.50 -3.22
C TYR A 185 3.96 -12.72 -4.23
N LEU A 186 2.80 -12.08 -4.06
CA LEU A 186 1.65 -12.21 -4.97
C LEU A 186 1.97 -11.68 -6.37
N LEU A 187 2.80 -10.65 -6.50
CA LEU A 187 3.21 -10.09 -7.78
C LEU A 187 4.39 -10.85 -8.41
N GLY A 188 5.31 -11.35 -7.58
CA GLY A 188 6.55 -11.98 -8.02
C GLY A 188 6.45 -13.48 -8.25
N ARG A 189 5.54 -14.18 -7.56
CA ARG A 189 5.31 -15.62 -7.68
C ARG A 189 4.12 -15.89 -8.58
N THR A 190 4.41 -15.97 -9.86
CA THR A 190 3.46 -16.39 -10.90
C THR A 190 3.81 -17.74 -11.50
N ASP A 191 2.80 -18.45 -11.98
CA ASP A 191 2.94 -19.65 -12.80
C ASP A 191 3.38 -19.33 -14.24
N SER A 192 3.46 -20.36 -15.10
CA SER A 192 3.84 -20.24 -16.52
C SER A 192 2.88 -19.40 -17.35
N GLU A 193 1.62 -19.32 -16.94
CA GLU A 193 0.64 -18.46 -17.59
C GLU A 193 0.71 -17.02 -17.06
N GLY A 194 1.40 -16.78 -15.94
CA GLY A 194 1.52 -15.48 -15.29
C GLY A 194 0.43 -15.21 -14.24
N ARG A 195 -0.22 -16.24 -13.70
CA ARG A 195 -1.22 -16.16 -12.62
C ARG A 195 -0.53 -16.28 -11.28
N ASN A 196 -1.00 -15.51 -10.29
CA ASN A 196 -0.59 -15.69 -8.90
C ASN A 196 -1.44 -16.78 -8.21
N VAL A 197 -1.12 -17.07 -6.94
CA VAL A 197 -1.81 -18.11 -6.16
C VAL A 197 -3.31 -17.84 -5.98
N ILE A 198 -3.73 -16.57 -5.90
CA ILE A 198 -5.14 -16.19 -5.73
C ILE A 198 -5.91 -16.47 -7.02
N GLU A 199 -5.35 -16.08 -8.17
CA GLU A 199 -5.96 -16.37 -9.48
C GLU A 199 -6.09 -17.87 -9.70
N VAL A 200 -5.03 -18.65 -9.44
CA VAL A 200 -5.04 -20.12 -9.58
C VAL A 200 -6.11 -20.75 -8.68
N TRP A 201 -6.27 -20.26 -7.45
CA TRP A 201 -7.32 -20.73 -6.54
C TRP A 201 -8.72 -20.35 -7.04
N ALA A 202 -8.90 -19.09 -7.48
CA ALA A 202 -10.19 -18.58 -7.93
C ALA A 202 -10.68 -19.31 -9.18
N GLU A 203 -9.79 -19.56 -10.15
CA GLU A 203 -10.12 -20.32 -11.35
C GLU A 203 -10.57 -21.74 -11.01
N LYS A 204 -9.87 -22.45 -10.10
CA LYS A 204 -10.25 -23.79 -9.64
C LYS A 204 -11.60 -23.84 -8.93
N LYS A 205 -12.03 -22.73 -8.31
CA LYS A 205 -13.31 -22.64 -7.57
C LYS A 205 -14.44 -22.03 -8.42
N SER A 206 -14.14 -21.57 -9.62
CA SER A 206 -15.09 -20.91 -10.49
C SER A 206 -15.61 -21.84 -11.60
N LYS A 207 -16.83 -21.58 -12.06
CA LYS A 207 -17.41 -22.21 -13.26
C LYS A 207 -17.37 -21.28 -14.47
N SER A 208 -17.04 -20.01 -14.28
CA SER A 208 -16.98 -18.99 -15.33
C SER A 208 -15.87 -17.97 -15.07
N ARG A 209 -15.42 -17.29 -16.14
CA ARG A 209 -14.37 -16.25 -16.05
C ARG A 209 -14.79 -15.06 -15.17
N LEU A 210 -16.06 -14.67 -15.24
CA LEU A 210 -16.58 -13.59 -14.40
C LEU A 210 -16.51 -13.97 -12.93
N GLN A 211 -16.92 -15.19 -12.59
CA GLN A 211 -16.85 -15.69 -11.22
C GLN A 211 -15.39 -15.78 -10.73
N ALA A 212 -14.45 -16.25 -11.56
CA ALA A 212 -13.02 -16.26 -11.22
C ALA A 212 -12.48 -14.86 -10.93
N ALA A 213 -12.85 -13.88 -11.76
CA ALA A 213 -12.45 -12.49 -11.60
C ALA A 213 -12.99 -11.89 -10.29
N THR A 214 -14.29 -12.07 -10.03
CA THR A 214 -14.91 -11.62 -8.77
C THR A 214 -14.28 -12.29 -7.56
N LEU A 215 -14.08 -13.62 -7.58
CA LEU A 215 -13.42 -14.34 -6.49
C LEU A 215 -11.99 -13.84 -6.25
N SER A 216 -11.23 -13.53 -7.32
CA SER A 216 -9.87 -13.00 -7.20
C SER A 216 -9.84 -11.61 -6.55
N ILE A 217 -10.78 -10.74 -6.93
CA ILE A 217 -10.92 -9.40 -6.34
C ILE A 217 -11.31 -9.50 -4.86
N VAL A 218 -12.33 -10.31 -4.54
CA VAL A 218 -12.76 -10.50 -3.16
C VAL A 218 -11.63 -11.10 -2.31
N ALA A 219 -10.94 -12.12 -2.81
CA ALA A 219 -9.86 -12.77 -2.09
C ALA A 219 -8.67 -11.83 -1.84
N VAL A 220 -8.23 -11.05 -2.83
CA VAL A 220 -7.10 -10.12 -2.63
C VAL A 220 -7.47 -9.00 -1.67
N VAL A 221 -8.70 -8.49 -1.73
CA VAL A 221 -9.21 -7.48 -0.79
C VAL A 221 -9.27 -8.07 0.62
N VAL A 222 -9.85 -9.25 0.80
CA VAL A 222 -9.94 -9.89 2.14
C VAL A 222 -8.55 -10.19 2.70
N VAL A 223 -7.67 -10.85 1.95
CA VAL A 223 -6.30 -11.16 2.39
C VAL A 223 -5.53 -9.88 2.72
N GLY A 224 -5.64 -8.86 1.86
CA GLY A 224 -4.98 -7.58 2.08
C GLY A 224 -5.47 -6.91 3.36
N ASN A 225 -6.78 -6.80 3.56
CA ASN A 225 -7.36 -6.12 4.72
C ASN A 225 -7.14 -6.88 6.03
N LEU A 226 -7.20 -8.21 6.00
CA LEU A 226 -6.85 -9.04 7.16
C LEU A 226 -5.39 -8.86 7.55
N LEU A 227 -4.48 -8.84 6.56
CA LEU A 227 -3.07 -8.60 6.82
C LEU A 227 -2.83 -7.19 7.36
N TYR A 228 -3.41 -6.18 6.69
CA TYR A 228 -3.31 -4.78 7.08
C TYR A 228 -3.81 -4.61 8.52
N GLY A 229 -5.00 -5.12 8.84
CA GLY A 229 -5.52 -5.13 10.21
C GLY A 229 -4.61 -5.86 11.19
N ALA A 230 -4.04 -7.02 10.83
CA ALA A 230 -3.18 -7.78 11.73
C ALA A 230 -1.84 -7.08 12.07
N VAL A 231 -1.34 -6.20 11.20
CA VAL A 231 -0.03 -5.55 11.39
C VAL A 231 -0.13 -4.08 11.77
N PHE A 232 -1.25 -3.43 11.47
CA PHE A 232 -1.48 -2.01 11.75
C PHE A 232 -2.56 -1.76 12.80
N ALA A 233 -3.45 -2.71 13.14
CA ALA A 233 -4.37 -2.51 14.25
C ALA A 233 -3.61 -2.53 15.60
N PRO A 234 -3.97 -1.63 16.54
CA PRO A 234 -3.35 -1.54 17.86
C PRO A 234 -3.60 -2.75 18.76
#